data_AF-A0A931Q251-F1
#
_entry.id   AF-A0A931Q251-F1
#
_cell.length_a   1.000
_cell.length_b   1.000
_cell.length_c   1.000
_cell.angle_alpha   90.00
_cell.angle_beta   90.00
_cell.angle_gamma   90.00
#
_symmetry.space_group_name_H-M   'P 1'
#
loop_
_entity.id
_entity.type
_entity.pdbx_description
1 polymer ?
#
loop_
_entity_poly.entity_id
_entity_poly.type
_entity_poly.pdbx_seq_one_letter_code
_entity_poly.pdbx_strand_id
1 'polypeptide(L)'
;MDKNLQSKLEECLRQLCLATVRKDYTQFAIKAKNESLSYEQFLFSVIESECQQRRARRIERYLQESRLPLEKDLQSFDLKRLPNKVLQQFNSLKDGRFLGHQENVLIFGNPGSGKTHLVCALAQELIRQGEKIYFSACALLLQELLLAKRELRLPRLLKKFNAYEAIIIDDIGYVQQEKEEMEVLFTFLAERYERGSVMITSNLPFSKWERIFKDPVMTAAAVDRIVHHSVILELNIPSYRMNQAKNDKIKKGG
;
A
#
# COMPACT_ATOMS: atom_id res chain seq x y z
N MET A 1 -38.45 5.67 27.86
CA MET A 1 -37.34 4.78 28.25
C MET A 1 -36.87 5.20 29.62
N ASP A 2 -36.63 4.25 30.52
CA ASP A 2 -36.14 4.52 31.87
C ASP A 2 -34.76 5.19 31.81
N LYS A 3 -34.60 6.37 32.43
CA LYS A 3 -33.30 7.07 32.49
C LYS A 3 -32.19 6.19 33.10
N ASN A 4 -32.56 5.28 34.00
CA ASN A 4 -31.67 4.30 34.62
C ASN A 4 -31.13 3.28 33.59
N LEU A 5 -32.00 2.78 32.70
CA LEU A 5 -31.60 1.83 31.66
C LEU A 5 -30.66 2.46 30.63
N GLN A 6 -30.91 3.70 30.22
CA GLN A 6 -30.02 4.44 29.31
C GLN A 6 -28.63 4.65 29.91
N SER A 7 -28.56 5.05 31.18
CA SER A 7 -27.27 5.23 31.87
C SER A 7 -26.48 3.92 31.97
N LYS A 8 -27.15 2.80 32.33
CA LYS A 8 -26.50 1.48 32.38
C LYS A 8 -26.02 1.02 31.02
N LEU A 9 -26.83 1.24 29.97
CA LEU A 9 -26.46 0.91 28.60
C LEU A 9 -25.22 1.69 28.16
N GLU A 10 -25.17 3.00 28.40
CA GLU A 10 -24.00 3.83 28.04
C GLU A 10 -22.72 3.39 28.76
N GLU A 11 -22.82 2.94 30.01
CA GLU A 11 -21.68 2.39 30.76
C GLU A 11 -21.19 1.08 30.15
N CYS A 12 -22.09 0.14 29.82
CA CYS A 12 -21.74 -1.09 29.10
C CYS A 12 -21.10 -0.79 27.74
N LEU A 13 -21.66 0.15 26.97
CA LEU A 13 -21.11 0.54 25.66
C LEU A 13 -19.71 1.17 25.79
N ARG A 14 -19.45 1.90 26.89
CA ARG A 14 -18.12 2.44 27.20
C ARG A 14 -17.13 1.32 27.55
N GLN A 15 -17.53 0.36 28.37
CA GLN A 15 -16.68 -0.80 28.73
C GLN A 15 -16.33 -1.67 27.52
N LEU A 16 -17.27 -1.84 26.58
CA LEU A 16 -17.06 -2.58 25.33
C LEU A 16 -16.39 -1.76 24.21
N CYS A 17 -16.03 -0.49 24.48
CA CYS A 17 -15.44 0.44 23.51
C CYS A 17 -16.30 0.65 22.24
N LEU A 18 -17.63 0.56 22.35
CA LEU A 18 -18.58 0.73 21.24
C LEU A 18 -18.94 2.22 21.06
N ALA A 19 -17.97 3.00 20.58
CA ALA A 19 -18.06 4.45 20.56
C ALA A 19 -19.11 4.99 19.57
N THR A 20 -19.28 4.35 18.42
CA THR A 20 -20.27 4.73 17.40
C THR A 20 -21.66 4.35 17.86
N VAL A 21 -21.84 3.13 18.39
CA VAL A 21 -23.13 2.72 18.99
C VAL A 21 -23.55 3.71 20.07
N ARG A 22 -22.65 4.04 21.01
CA ARG A 22 -22.96 4.99 22.09
C ARG A 22 -23.43 6.35 21.57
N LYS A 23 -22.91 6.79 20.43
CA LYS A 23 -23.29 8.07 19.82
C LYS A 23 -24.65 8.00 19.12
N ASP A 24 -24.91 6.91 18.40
CA ASP A 24 -25.96 6.87 17.39
C ASP A 24 -27.14 5.91 17.72
N TYR A 25 -27.05 5.09 18.79
CA TYR A 25 -28.07 4.07 19.12
C TYR A 25 -29.49 4.62 19.27
N THR A 26 -29.64 5.85 19.75
CA THR A 26 -30.95 6.52 19.90
C THR A 26 -31.59 6.81 18.55
N GLN A 27 -30.80 7.22 17.56
CA GLN A 27 -31.27 7.44 16.19
C GLN A 27 -31.71 6.13 15.55
N PHE A 28 -30.92 5.06 15.74
CA PHE A 28 -31.31 3.72 15.29
C PHE A 28 -32.58 3.22 15.96
N ALA A 29 -32.78 3.51 17.26
CA ALA A 29 -34.00 3.11 17.98
C ALA A 29 -35.24 3.84 17.47
N ILE A 30 -35.12 5.13 17.15
CA ILE A 30 -36.19 5.91 16.52
C ILE A 30 -36.51 5.36 15.13
N LYS A 31 -35.48 5.10 14.32
CA LYS A 31 -35.64 4.52 12.98
C LYS A 31 -36.33 3.16 13.02
N ALA A 32 -35.91 2.27 13.91
CA ALA A 32 -36.52 0.96 14.08
C ALA A 32 -38.00 1.05 14.48
N LYS A 33 -38.37 2.01 15.32
CA LYS A 33 -39.77 2.27 15.68
C LYS A 33 -40.59 2.75 14.49
N ASN A 34 -40.03 3.65 13.67
CA ASN A 34 -40.75 4.21 12.52
C ASN A 34 -40.91 3.21 11.37
N GLU A 35 -39.88 2.39 11.12
CA GLU A 35 -39.85 1.40 10.05
C GLU A 35 -40.36 0.02 10.47
N SER A 36 -40.81 -0.13 11.73
CA SER A 36 -41.27 -1.41 12.31
C SER A 36 -40.26 -2.56 12.13
N LEU A 37 -38.97 -2.26 12.34
CA LEU A 37 -37.91 -3.27 12.24
C LEU A 37 -38.04 -4.31 13.36
N SER A 38 -37.72 -5.57 13.04
CA SER A 38 -37.56 -6.62 14.04
C SER A 38 -36.39 -6.32 14.99
N TYR A 39 -36.38 -6.94 16.17
CA TYR A 39 -35.30 -6.79 17.13
C TYR A 39 -33.93 -7.20 16.56
N GLU A 40 -33.90 -8.25 15.73
CA GLU A 40 -32.69 -8.72 15.06
C GLU A 40 -32.18 -7.69 14.04
N GLN A 41 -33.07 -7.11 13.23
CA GLN A 41 -32.71 -6.08 12.24
C GLN A 41 -32.21 -4.80 12.91
N PHE A 42 -32.82 -4.39 14.02
CA PHE A 42 -32.34 -3.26 14.82
C PHE A 42 -30.93 -3.53 15.36
N LEU A 43 -30.73 -4.68 16.03
CA LEU A 43 -29.43 -5.04 16.60
C LEU A 43 -28.35 -5.11 15.52
N PHE A 44 -28.65 -5.76 14.39
CA PHE A 44 -27.75 -5.84 13.25
C PHE A 44 -27.35 -4.45 12.75
N SER A 45 -28.32 -3.55 12.52
CA SER A 45 -28.06 -2.20 12.00
C SER A 45 -27.13 -1.38 12.91
N VAL A 46 -27.32 -1.51 14.23
CA VAL A 46 -26.51 -0.81 15.24
C VAL A 46 -25.07 -1.34 15.25
N ILE A 47 -24.91 -2.66 15.26
CA ILE A 47 -23.58 -3.30 15.28
C ILE A 47 -22.86 -3.10 13.94
N GLU A 48 -23.58 -3.17 12.83
CA GLU A 48 -23.03 -2.93 11.49
C GLU A 48 -22.43 -1.52 11.39
N SER A 49 -23.13 -0.50 11.90
CA SER A 49 -22.63 0.88 11.92
C SER A 49 -21.30 1.02 12.68
N GLU A 50 -21.16 0.35 13.83
CA GLU A 50 -19.89 0.32 14.56
C GLU A 50 -18.79 -0.36 13.76
N CYS A 51 -19.07 -1.52 13.16
CA CYS A 51 -18.13 -2.26 12.32
C CYS A 51 -17.65 -1.41 11.14
N GLN A 52 -18.57 -0.74 10.43
CA GLN A 52 -18.26 0.15 9.32
C GLN A 52 -17.40 1.33 9.78
N GLN A 53 -17.75 1.99 10.89
CA GLN A 53 -16.98 3.13 11.39
C GLN A 53 -15.58 2.72 11.87
N ARG A 54 -15.43 1.56 12.52
CA ARG A 54 -14.13 1.01 12.91
C ARG A 54 -13.26 0.67 11.70
N ARG A 55 -13.85 0.07 10.66
CA ARG A 55 -13.18 -0.20 9.39
C ARG A 55 -12.72 1.11 8.73
N ALA A 56 -13.59 2.11 8.63
CA ALA A 56 -13.26 3.41 8.05
C ALA A 56 -12.09 4.09 8.77
N ARG A 57 -12.12 4.17 10.12
CA ARG A 57 -11.03 4.73 10.92
C ARG A 57 -9.71 3.96 10.74
N ARG A 58 -9.78 2.63 10.61
CA ARG A 58 -8.60 1.79 10.36
C ARG A 58 -7.98 2.11 9.00
N ILE A 59 -8.81 2.18 7.95
CA ILE A 59 -8.37 2.51 6.58
C ILE A 59 -7.74 3.90 6.55
N GLU A 60 -8.38 4.91 7.15
CA GLU A 60 -7.85 6.27 7.22
C GLU A 60 -6.49 6.32 7.91
N ARG A 61 -6.35 5.64 9.05
CA ARG A 61 -5.07 5.52 9.74
C ARG A 61 -4.00 4.85 8.87
N TYR A 62 -4.33 3.76 8.18
CA TYR A 62 -3.37 3.08 7.30
C TYR A 62 -2.99 3.94 6.09
N LEU A 63 -3.90 4.69 5.49
CA LEU A 63 -3.59 5.65 4.44
C LEU A 63 -2.58 6.71 4.94
N GLN A 64 -2.81 7.28 6.13
CA GLN A 64 -1.88 8.24 6.73
C GLN A 64 -0.51 7.63 7.05
N GLU A 65 -0.48 6.44 7.66
CA GLU A 65 0.77 5.74 8.01
C GLU A 65 1.54 5.23 6.78
N SER A 66 0.87 5.03 5.65
CA SER A 66 1.46 4.47 4.43
C SER A 66 2.45 5.41 3.73
N ARG A 67 2.37 6.73 3.96
CA ARG A 67 3.15 7.76 3.24
C ARG A 67 2.93 7.78 1.72
N LEU A 68 1.82 7.21 1.25
CA LEU A 68 1.47 7.23 -0.17
C LEU A 68 1.14 8.66 -0.65
N PRO A 69 1.53 9.03 -1.87
CA PRO A 69 0.95 10.18 -2.55
C PRO A 69 -0.53 9.91 -2.89
N LEU A 70 -1.44 10.47 -2.10
CA LEU A 70 -2.89 10.18 -2.18
C LEU A 70 -3.51 10.63 -3.52
N GLU A 71 -2.93 11.61 -4.19
CA GLU A 71 -3.38 12.08 -5.51
C GLU A 71 -3.16 11.04 -6.63
N LYS A 72 -2.31 10.03 -6.40
CA LYS A 72 -2.00 8.97 -7.35
C LYS A 72 -2.90 7.74 -7.15
N ASP A 73 -4.21 7.96 -7.22
CA ASP A 73 -5.21 6.92 -7.08
C ASP A 73 -5.60 6.27 -8.41
N LEU A 74 -6.48 5.27 -8.36
CA LEU A 74 -6.94 4.57 -9.55
C LEU A 74 -7.85 5.45 -10.43
N GLN A 75 -8.54 6.44 -9.85
CA GLN A 75 -9.47 7.31 -10.57
C GLN A 75 -8.71 8.32 -11.45
N SER A 76 -7.55 8.78 -10.99
CA SER A 76 -6.68 9.70 -11.72
C SER A 76 -5.74 9.00 -12.71
N PHE A 77 -5.69 7.66 -12.70
CA PHE A 77 -4.84 6.87 -13.60
C PHE A 77 -5.60 6.45 -14.87
N ASP A 78 -5.04 6.79 -16.04
CA ASP A 78 -5.59 6.35 -17.32
C ASP A 78 -5.22 4.90 -17.64
N LEU A 79 -6.03 3.96 -17.14
CA LEU A 79 -5.86 2.51 -17.36
C LEU A 79 -5.90 2.10 -18.84
N LYS A 80 -6.53 2.89 -19.72
CA LYS A 80 -6.62 2.58 -21.16
C LYS A 80 -5.26 2.64 -21.85
N ARG A 81 -4.27 3.29 -21.23
CA ARG A 81 -2.90 3.36 -21.73
C ARG A 81 -2.09 2.11 -21.42
N LEU A 82 -2.54 1.25 -20.51
CA LEU A 82 -1.82 0.03 -20.17
C LEU A 82 -2.01 -1.03 -21.26
N PRO A 83 -0.96 -1.82 -21.58
CA PRO A 83 -1.12 -3.02 -22.38
C PRO A 83 -2.12 -3.99 -21.72
N ASN A 84 -2.91 -4.72 -22.52
CA ASN A 84 -3.93 -5.65 -22.01
C ASN A 84 -3.38 -6.66 -20.99
N LYS A 85 -2.17 -7.18 -21.23
CA LYS A 85 -1.49 -8.10 -20.30
C LYS A 85 -1.26 -7.46 -18.92
N VAL A 86 -0.76 -6.22 -18.90
CA VAL A 86 -0.52 -5.47 -17.66
C VAL A 86 -1.83 -5.18 -16.94
N LEU A 87 -2.89 -4.83 -17.68
CA LEU A 87 -4.20 -4.59 -17.10
C LEU A 87 -4.79 -5.84 -16.45
N GLN A 88 -4.66 -7.01 -17.08
CA GLN A 88 -5.08 -8.30 -16.51
C GLN A 88 -4.31 -8.64 -15.23
N GLN A 89 -2.98 -8.51 -15.25
CA GLN A 89 -2.13 -8.73 -14.07
C GLN A 89 -2.50 -7.75 -12.95
N PHE A 90 -2.65 -6.46 -13.26
CA PHE A 90 -3.07 -5.44 -12.30
C PHE A 90 -4.40 -5.78 -11.65
N ASN A 91 -5.41 -6.17 -12.44
CA ASN A 91 -6.72 -6.56 -11.91
C ASN A 91 -6.63 -7.78 -10.99
N SER A 92 -5.77 -8.76 -11.31
CA SER A 92 -5.53 -9.90 -10.41
C SER A 92 -4.88 -9.49 -9.09
N LEU A 93 -3.99 -8.49 -9.11
CA LEU A 93 -3.31 -7.99 -7.92
C LEU A 93 -4.25 -7.19 -7.01
N LYS A 94 -5.29 -6.55 -7.56
CA LYS A 94 -6.27 -5.77 -6.78
C LYS A 94 -6.99 -6.60 -5.73
N ASP A 95 -7.11 -7.91 -5.91
CA ASP A 95 -7.76 -8.79 -4.94
C ASP A 95 -6.89 -9.07 -3.69
N GLY A 96 -5.63 -8.61 -3.67
CA GLY A 96 -4.73 -8.75 -2.51
C GLY A 96 -4.21 -10.16 -2.22
N ARG A 97 -4.69 -11.20 -2.93
CA ARG A 97 -4.29 -12.61 -2.71
C ARG A 97 -2.79 -12.85 -2.72
N PHE A 98 -2.05 -12.10 -3.53
CA PHE A 98 -0.59 -12.18 -3.64
C PHE A 98 0.12 -11.87 -2.31
N LEU A 99 -0.48 -11.05 -1.43
CA LEU A 99 0.06 -10.72 -0.11
C LEU A 99 0.08 -11.96 0.81
N GLY A 100 -0.99 -12.76 0.77
CA GLY A 100 -1.09 -14.00 1.55
C GLY A 100 -0.12 -15.09 1.09
N HIS A 101 0.29 -15.05 -0.18
CA HIS A 101 1.34 -15.92 -0.74
C HIS A 101 2.75 -15.31 -0.64
N GLN A 102 2.86 -14.10 -0.08
CA GLN A 102 4.12 -13.36 0.05
C GLN A 102 4.81 -13.14 -1.31
N GLU A 103 4.03 -13.03 -2.38
CA GLU A 103 4.53 -12.75 -3.71
C GLU A 103 4.92 -11.28 -3.83
N ASN A 104 6.02 -11.00 -4.52
CA ASN A 104 6.49 -9.66 -4.80
C ASN A 104 5.84 -9.12 -6.08
N VAL A 105 5.82 -7.80 -6.21
CA VAL A 105 5.34 -7.14 -7.44
C VAL A 105 6.47 -6.27 -8.00
N LEU A 106 6.87 -6.52 -9.24
CA LEU A 106 7.93 -5.75 -9.90
C LEU A 106 7.33 -4.98 -11.06
N ILE A 107 7.51 -3.66 -11.06
CA ILE A 107 6.97 -2.77 -12.09
C ILE A 107 8.12 -2.09 -12.83
N PHE A 108 8.31 -2.47 -14.08
CA PHE A 108 9.36 -1.96 -14.96
C PHE A 108 8.82 -1.01 -16.02
N GLY A 109 9.67 -0.13 -16.54
CA GLY A 109 9.33 0.72 -17.67
C GLY A 109 10.05 2.06 -17.67
N ASN A 110 9.96 2.78 -18.78
CA ASN A 110 10.68 4.03 -18.99
C ASN A 110 10.28 5.13 -17.97
N PRO A 111 11.15 6.11 -17.71
CA PRO A 111 10.79 7.28 -16.90
C PRO A 111 9.53 7.96 -17.44
N GLY A 112 8.58 8.25 -16.54
CA GLY A 112 7.29 8.84 -16.88
C GLY A 112 6.24 7.89 -17.46
N SER A 113 6.48 6.57 -17.50
CA SER A 113 5.48 5.58 -17.94
C SER A 113 4.34 5.37 -16.93
N GLY A 114 4.44 5.90 -15.71
CA GLY A 114 3.38 5.79 -14.69
C GLY A 114 3.57 4.67 -13.65
N LYS A 115 4.76 4.05 -13.56
CA LYS A 115 5.08 2.98 -12.59
C LYS A 115 4.70 3.34 -11.14
N THR A 116 5.19 4.49 -10.66
CA THR A 116 4.90 4.98 -9.31
C THR A 116 3.40 5.20 -9.11
N HIS A 117 2.69 5.72 -10.10
CA HIS A 117 1.24 5.92 -10.00
C HIS A 117 0.53 4.56 -9.94
N LEU A 118 0.91 3.61 -10.79
CA LEU A 118 0.29 2.28 -10.82
C LEU A 118 0.46 1.54 -9.48
N VAL A 119 1.67 1.54 -8.89
CA VAL A 119 1.90 0.90 -7.59
C VAL A 119 1.17 1.63 -6.46
N CYS A 120 1.10 2.97 -6.50
CA CYS A 120 0.37 3.74 -5.49
C CYS A 120 -1.15 3.47 -5.59
N ALA A 121 -1.70 3.42 -6.79
CA ALA A 121 -3.11 3.13 -7.02
C ALA A 121 -3.48 1.71 -6.54
N LEU A 122 -2.61 0.72 -6.81
CA LEU A 122 -2.77 -0.63 -6.27
C LEU A 122 -2.75 -0.62 -4.74
N ALA A 123 -1.76 0.05 -4.15
CA ALA A 123 -1.58 0.10 -2.70
C ALA A 123 -2.76 0.78 -1.99
N GLN A 124 -3.28 1.87 -2.55
CA GLN A 124 -4.48 2.52 -2.01
C GLN A 124 -5.70 1.58 -2.02
N GLU A 125 -5.85 0.77 -3.07
CA GLU A 125 -6.95 -0.20 -3.15
C GLU A 125 -6.80 -1.31 -2.08
N LEU A 126 -5.60 -1.84 -1.90
CA LEU A 126 -5.30 -2.83 -0.87
C LEU A 126 -5.50 -2.26 0.55
N ILE A 127 -5.11 -1.01 0.79
CA ILE A 127 -5.35 -0.34 2.09
C ILE A 127 -6.85 -0.21 2.37
N ARG A 128 -7.68 0.08 1.36
CA ARG A 128 -9.15 0.12 1.50
C ARG A 128 -9.76 -1.25 1.80
N GLN A 129 -9.06 -2.32 1.44
CA GLN A 129 -9.43 -3.70 1.81
C GLN A 129 -8.99 -4.05 3.24
N GLY A 130 -8.12 -3.24 3.84
CA GLY A 130 -7.67 -3.40 5.23
C GLY A 130 -6.21 -3.79 5.36
N GLU A 131 -5.47 -3.84 4.26
CA GLU A 131 -4.05 -4.23 4.25
C GLU A 131 -3.15 -3.07 4.68
N LYS A 132 -2.17 -3.36 5.53
CA LYS A 132 -1.24 -2.33 6.01
C LYS A 132 -0.03 -2.26 5.07
N ILE A 133 0.08 -1.18 4.31
CA ILE A 133 1.14 -1.00 3.30
C ILE A 133 2.00 0.24 3.64
N TYR A 134 3.30 0.15 3.40
CA TYR A 134 4.24 1.27 3.55
C TYR A 134 4.85 1.66 2.20
N PHE A 135 4.97 2.96 1.95
CA PHE A 135 5.63 3.52 0.78
C PHE A 135 6.90 4.27 1.16
N SER A 136 7.98 4.01 0.43
CA SER A 136 9.18 4.84 0.49
C SER A 136 9.86 4.91 -0.87
N ALA A 137 10.41 6.08 -1.20
CA ALA A 137 11.41 6.19 -2.25
C ALA A 137 12.66 5.41 -1.82
N CYS A 138 13.31 4.72 -2.75
CA CYS A 138 14.45 3.86 -2.43
C CYS A 138 15.56 4.60 -1.67
N ALA A 139 15.90 5.82 -2.11
CA ALA A 139 16.90 6.66 -1.43
C ALA A 139 16.53 6.98 0.03
N LEU A 140 15.25 7.26 0.33
CA LEU A 140 14.81 7.54 1.71
C LEU A 140 14.83 6.30 2.59
N LEU A 141 14.44 5.14 2.02
CA LEU A 141 14.53 3.86 2.72
C LEU A 141 15.98 3.53 3.08
N LEU A 142 16.90 3.70 2.12
CA LEU A 142 18.33 3.48 2.34
C LEU A 142 18.89 4.37 3.44
N GLN A 143 18.54 5.66 3.44
CA GLN A 143 18.94 6.59 4.50
C GLN A 143 18.43 6.13 5.87
N GLU A 144 17.17 5.69 5.98
CA GLU A 144 16.58 5.19 7.23
C GLU A 144 17.31 3.92 7.72
N LEU A 145 17.62 3.00 6.80
CA LEU A 145 18.33 1.75 7.10
C LEU A 145 19.80 1.99 7.50
N LEU A 146 20.51 2.87 6.79
CA LEU A 146 21.89 3.25 7.10
C LEU A 146 22.00 3.92 8.45
N LEU A 147 21.10 4.87 8.75
CA LEU A 147 21.05 5.52 10.07
C LEU A 147 20.80 4.49 11.17
N ALA A 148 19.83 3.59 10.98
CA ALA A 148 19.55 2.54 11.94
C ALA A 148 20.73 1.56 12.11
N LYS A 149 21.50 1.26 11.06
CA LYS A 149 22.73 0.47 11.15
C LYS A 149 23.78 1.18 12.00
N ARG A 150 24.04 2.47 11.75
CA ARG A 150 25.00 3.30 12.50
C ARG A 150 24.62 3.42 13.98
N GLU A 151 23.33 3.48 14.28
CA GLU A 151 22.80 3.54 15.65
C GLU A 151 22.62 2.17 16.33
N LEU A 152 23.03 1.06 15.70
CA LEU A 152 22.82 -0.31 16.18
C LEU A 152 21.34 -0.67 16.45
N ARG A 153 20.43 -0.05 15.68
CA ARG A 153 18.97 -0.22 15.76
C ARG A 153 18.36 -0.91 14.54
N LEU A 154 19.17 -1.33 13.57
CA LEU A 154 18.71 -1.98 12.34
C LEU A 154 17.74 -3.17 12.61
N PRO A 155 18.01 -4.12 13.53
CA PRO A 155 17.07 -5.21 13.80
C PRO A 155 15.69 -4.73 14.28
N ARG A 156 15.65 -3.65 15.07
CA ARG A 156 14.40 -3.06 15.56
C ARG A 156 13.61 -2.41 14.43
N LEU A 157 14.30 -1.71 13.52
CA LEU A 157 13.68 -1.10 12.35
C LEU A 157 13.11 -2.16 11.40
N LEU A 158 13.87 -3.22 11.13
CA LEU A 158 13.41 -4.35 10.32
C LEU A 158 12.18 -5.04 10.93
N LYS A 159 12.17 -5.26 12.25
CA LYS A 159 10.98 -5.81 12.94
C LYS A 159 9.76 -4.89 12.83
N LYS A 160 9.95 -3.57 12.82
CA LYS A 160 8.86 -2.61 12.58
C LYS A 160 8.31 -2.75 11.15
N PHE A 161 9.16 -2.97 10.16
CA PHE A 161 8.76 -3.21 8.78
C PHE A 161 7.97 -4.52 8.58
N ASN A 162 8.20 -5.53 9.42
CA ASN A 162 7.41 -6.78 9.39
C ASN A 162 5.94 -6.60 9.81
N ALA A 163 5.56 -5.45 10.40
CA ALA A 163 4.16 -5.14 10.70
C ALA A 163 3.35 -4.70 9.46
N TYR A 164 4.00 -4.56 8.30
CA TYR A 164 3.36 -4.23 7.03
C TYR A 164 3.26 -5.46 6.14
N GLU A 165 2.10 -5.64 5.53
CA GLU A 165 1.79 -6.72 4.60
C GLU A 165 2.63 -6.56 3.33
N ALA A 166 2.76 -5.33 2.84
CA ALA A 166 3.66 -4.97 1.77
C ALA A 166 4.45 -3.68 2.02
N ILE A 167 5.65 -3.63 1.46
CA ILE A 167 6.49 -2.42 1.42
C ILE A 167 6.79 -2.07 -0.04
N ILE A 168 6.53 -0.82 -0.40
CA ILE A 168 6.81 -0.27 -1.72
C ILE A 168 8.18 0.40 -1.69
N ILE A 169 9.05 -0.02 -2.60
CA ILE A 169 10.35 0.61 -2.88
C ILE A 169 10.25 1.27 -4.25
N ASP A 170 10.07 2.58 -4.26
CA ASP A 170 9.94 3.34 -5.50
C ASP A 170 11.31 3.75 -6.07
N ASP A 171 11.48 3.58 -7.38
CA ASP A 171 12.60 4.06 -8.18
C ASP A 171 13.99 3.52 -7.74
N ILE A 172 14.10 2.20 -7.53
CA ILE A 172 15.36 1.52 -7.13
C ILE A 172 16.53 1.73 -8.11
N GLY A 173 16.24 2.02 -9.38
CA GLY A 173 17.26 2.15 -10.42
C GLY A 173 18.12 3.42 -10.34
N TYR A 174 17.81 4.36 -9.43
CA TYR A 174 18.51 5.64 -9.28
C TYR A 174 19.46 5.71 -8.07
N VAL A 175 19.64 4.61 -7.34
CA VAL A 175 20.48 4.59 -6.14
C VAL A 175 21.96 4.82 -6.46
N GLN A 176 22.63 5.60 -5.61
CA GLN A 176 24.06 5.85 -5.69
C GLN A 176 24.80 4.63 -5.15
N GLN A 177 25.10 3.69 -6.04
CA GLN A 177 25.66 2.35 -5.81
C GLN A 177 26.90 2.26 -4.86
N GLU A 178 26.75 2.63 -3.59
CA GLU A 178 27.72 2.50 -2.52
C GLU A 178 27.55 1.14 -1.84
N LYS A 179 28.66 0.54 -1.40
CA LYS A 179 28.66 -0.82 -0.84
C LYS A 179 27.76 -0.94 0.39
N GLU A 180 27.79 0.06 1.27
CA GLU A 180 26.97 0.05 2.50
C GLU A 180 25.47 0.12 2.20
N GLU A 181 25.06 0.92 1.20
CA GLU A 181 23.66 1.02 0.78
C GLU A 181 23.13 -0.32 0.27
N MET A 182 23.93 -1.01 -0.56
CA MET A 182 23.55 -2.31 -1.11
C MET A 182 23.47 -3.38 -0.03
N GLU A 183 24.37 -3.36 0.95
CA GLU A 183 24.36 -4.29 2.07
C GLU A 183 23.10 -4.14 2.93
N VAL A 184 22.70 -2.90 3.27
CA VAL A 184 21.48 -2.68 4.07
C VAL A 184 20.21 -2.98 3.29
N LEU A 185 20.17 -2.67 1.99
CA LEU A 185 19.06 -3.03 1.11
C LEU A 185 18.93 -4.54 0.98
N PHE A 186 20.04 -5.26 0.79
CA PHE A 186 20.07 -6.71 0.76
C PHE A 186 19.55 -7.30 2.07
N THR A 187 20.02 -6.79 3.20
CA THR A 187 19.56 -7.23 4.53
C THR A 187 18.06 -7.03 4.69
N PHE A 188 17.54 -5.87 4.26
CA PHE A 188 16.10 -5.58 4.28
C PHE A 188 15.30 -6.56 3.40
N LEU A 189 15.74 -6.81 2.17
CA LEU A 189 15.06 -7.71 1.24
C LEU A 189 15.11 -9.16 1.71
N ALA A 190 16.24 -9.59 2.27
CA ALA A 190 16.40 -10.92 2.85
C ALA A 190 15.50 -11.14 4.07
N GLU A 191 15.31 -10.12 4.91
CA GLU A 191 14.40 -10.19 6.05
C GLU A 191 12.93 -10.24 5.63
N ARG A 192 12.58 -9.66 4.47
CA ARG A 192 11.21 -9.69 3.92
C ARG A 192 10.89 -10.96 3.16
N TYR A 193 11.90 -11.64 2.61
CA TYR A 193 11.73 -12.89 1.88
C TYR A 193 10.94 -13.92 2.70
N GLU A 194 9.85 -14.43 2.12
CA GLU A 194 8.90 -15.37 2.78
C GLU A 194 8.33 -14.88 4.13
N ARG A 195 8.37 -13.57 4.39
CA ARG A 195 7.78 -12.94 5.58
C ARG A 195 6.80 -11.83 5.22
N GLY A 196 6.94 -11.23 4.05
CA GLY A 196 5.91 -10.38 3.46
C GLY A 196 6.36 -9.75 2.14
N SER A 197 5.38 -9.34 1.34
CA SER A 197 5.59 -8.89 -0.04
C SER A 197 6.37 -7.58 -0.15
N VAL A 198 7.12 -7.44 -1.23
CA VAL A 198 7.75 -6.18 -1.63
C VAL A 198 7.22 -5.79 -3.01
N MET A 199 6.87 -4.51 -3.17
CA MET A 199 6.48 -3.94 -4.46
C MET A 199 7.56 -2.97 -4.91
N ILE A 200 8.20 -3.21 -6.04
CA ILE A 200 9.35 -2.41 -6.51
C ILE A 200 9.03 -1.77 -7.84
N THR A 201 9.34 -0.49 -7.99
CA THR A 201 9.36 0.18 -9.30
C THR A 201 10.80 0.40 -9.75
N SER A 202 11.06 0.19 -11.05
CA SER A 202 12.39 0.44 -11.62
C SER A 202 12.32 0.91 -13.06
N ASN A 203 13.21 1.82 -13.44
CA ASN A 203 13.47 2.19 -14.82
C ASN A 203 14.45 1.22 -15.52
N LEU A 204 15.10 0.33 -14.77
CA LEU A 204 16.01 -0.67 -15.30
C LEU A 204 15.33 -2.04 -15.31
N PRO A 205 15.36 -2.76 -16.46
CA PRO A 205 14.91 -4.14 -16.48
C PRO A 205 15.81 -4.98 -15.58
N PHE A 206 15.26 -6.11 -15.15
CA PHE A 206 15.92 -7.09 -14.30
C PHE A 206 17.36 -7.44 -14.75
N SER A 207 17.57 -7.67 -16.06
CA SER A 207 18.88 -7.99 -16.64
C SER A 207 19.97 -6.93 -16.43
N LYS A 208 19.62 -5.74 -15.95
CA LYS A 208 20.55 -4.63 -15.68
C LYS A 208 20.75 -4.37 -14.18
N TRP A 209 20.19 -5.20 -13.30
CA TRP A 209 20.30 -5.01 -11.85
C TRP A 209 21.69 -5.30 -11.29
N GLU A 210 22.57 -5.98 -12.03
CA GLU A 210 24.01 -6.06 -11.70
C GLU A 210 24.64 -4.66 -11.56
N ARG A 211 24.11 -3.67 -12.28
CA ARG A 211 24.55 -2.28 -12.17
C ARG A 211 24.18 -1.67 -10.81
N ILE A 212 23.09 -2.12 -10.19
CA ILE A 212 22.62 -1.61 -8.91
C ILE A 212 23.48 -2.19 -7.79
N PHE A 213 23.60 -3.52 -7.73
CA PHE A 213 24.26 -4.20 -6.61
C PHE A 213 25.78 -4.29 -6.73
N LYS A 214 26.38 -4.06 -7.92
CA LYS A 214 27.84 -4.06 -8.19
C LYS A 214 28.62 -5.31 -7.78
N ASP A 215 27.95 -6.34 -7.29
CA ASP A 215 28.49 -7.63 -6.92
C ASP A 215 27.60 -8.71 -7.56
N PRO A 216 28.10 -9.50 -8.51
CA PRO A 216 27.31 -10.53 -9.19
C PRO A 216 26.71 -11.57 -8.23
N VAL A 217 27.41 -11.90 -7.13
CA VAL A 217 26.95 -12.88 -6.14
C VAL A 217 25.82 -12.30 -5.31
N MET A 218 25.96 -11.07 -4.79
CA MET A 218 24.87 -10.40 -4.08
C MET A 218 23.68 -10.13 -4.98
N THR A 219 23.94 -9.75 -6.24
CA THR A 219 22.90 -9.57 -7.25
C THR A 219 22.11 -10.86 -7.41
N ALA A 220 22.76 -11.97 -7.80
CA ALA A 220 22.10 -13.26 -7.98
C ALA A 220 21.29 -13.69 -6.74
N ALA A 221 21.84 -13.46 -5.54
CA ALA A 221 21.18 -13.81 -4.29
C ALA A 221 19.95 -12.91 -3.98
N ALA A 222 20.01 -11.61 -4.28
CA ALA A 222 18.88 -10.68 -4.08
C ALA A 222 17.78 -10.95 -5.11
N VAL A 223 18.20 -11.14 -6.36
CA VAL A 223 17.39 -11.52 -7.51
C VAL A 223 16.58 -12.75 -7.19
N ASP A 224 17.25 -13.83 -6.75
CA ASP A 224 16.61 -15.11 -6.53
C ASP A 224 15.45 -14.95 -5.53
N ARG A 225 15.73 -14.29 -4.40
CA ARG A 225 14.73 -14.02 -3.36
C ARG A 225 13.58 -13.11 -3.81
N ILE A 226 13.87 -12.10 -4.63
CA ILE A 226 12.84 -11.15 -5.08
C ILE A 226 12.00 -11.72 -6.22
N VAL A 227 12.63 -12.41 -7.17
CA VAL A 227 12.03 -12.77 -8.46
C VAL A 227 11.35 -14.13 -8.42
N HIS A 228 11.87 -15.09 -7.65
CA HIS A 228 11.36 -16.47 -7.60
C HIS A 228 9.85 -16.53 -7.31
N HIS A 229 9.35 -15.59 -6.49
CA HIS A 229 7.92 -15.39 -6.24
C HIS A 229 7.51 -13.97 -6.60
N SER A 230 7.44 -13.63 -7.89
CA SER A 230 7.04 -12.28 -8.31
C SER A 230 6.08 -12.21 -9.49
N VAL A 231 5.18 -11.22 -9.44
CA VAL A 231 4.38 -10.76 -10.56
C VAL A 231 5.09 -9.57 -11.21
N ILE A 232 5.49 -9.73 -12.48
CA ILE A 232 6.21 -8.71 -13.23
C ILE A 232 5.28 -7.96 -14.18
N LEU A 233 5.23 -6.64 -14.06
CA LEU A 233 4.46 -5.70 -14.88
C LEU A 233 5.42 -4.83 -15.68
N GLU A 234 5.42 -4.98 -17.01
CA GLU A 234 6.26 -4.18 -17.91
C GLU A 234 5.45 -3.06 -18.58
N LEU A 235 5.64 -1.82 -18.13
CA LEU A 235 5.09 -0.62 -18.75
C LEU A 235 5.96 -0.17 -19.92
N ASN A 236 5.82 -0.87 -21.03
CA ASN A 236 6.41 -0.53 -22.33
C ASN A 236 5.60 0.58 -23.04
N ILE A 237 5.32 1.68 -22.33
CA ILE A 237 4.47 2.77 -22.82
C ILE A 237 5.20 4.11 -22.84
N PRO A 238 4.84 5.02 -23.77
CA PRO A 238 5.45 6.35 -23.87
C PRO A 238 5.28 7.17 -22.58
N SER A 239 6.26 8.03 -22.31
CA SER A 239 6.25 8.91 -21.14
C SER A 239 5.03 9.84 -21.14
N TYR A 240 4.25 9.76 -20.06
CA TYR A 240 3.10 10.65 -19.83
C TYR A 240 3.52 12.12 -19.70
N ARG A 241 4.63 12.38 -18.98
CA ARG A 241 5.15 13.73 -18.76
C ARG A 241 5.55 14.40 -20.08
N MET A 242 6.13 13.64 -21.02
CA MET A 242 6.47 14.16 -22.35
C MET A 242 5.23 14.47 -23.19
N ASN A 243 4.19 13.63 -23.11
CA ASN A 243 2.94 13.87 -23.84
C ASN A 243 2.17 15.08 -23.31
N GLN A 244 2.13 15.28 -21.98
CA GLN A 244 1.57 16.51 -21.39
C GLN A 244 2.32 17.76 -21.85
N ALA A 245 3.66 17.75 -21.78
CA ALA A 245 4.48 18.88 -22.20
C ALA A 245 4.32 19.25 -23.69
N LYS A 246 4.07 18.26 -24.56
CA LYS A 246 3.76 18.52 -25.99
C LYS A 246 2.38 19.16 -26.16
N ASN A 247 1.36 18.65 -25.47
CA ASN A 247 0.00 19.17 -25.56
C ASN A 247 -0.12 20.61 -25.01
N ASP A 248 0.61 20.94 -23.95
CA ASP A 248 0.62 22.29 -23.38
C ASP A 248 1.32 23.31 -24.28
N LYS A 249 2.34 22.88 -25.06
CA LYS A 249 2.99 23.73 -26.06
C LYS A 249 2.08 24.01 -27.26
N ILE A 250 1.29 23.02 -27.70
CA ILE A 250 0.33 23.18 -28.80
C ILE A 250 -0.78 24.16 -28.40
N LYS A 251 -1.27 24.11 -27.15
CA LYS A 251 -2.31 25.03 -26.65
C LYS A 251 -1.86 26.47 -26.39
N LYS A 252 -0.55 26.71 -26.22
CA LYS A 252 0.01 28.05 -25.99
C LYS A 252 0.55 28.71 -27.26
N GLY A 253 0.65 27.96 -28.36
CA GLY A 253 1.20 28.41 -29.64
C GLY A 253 0.18 28.53 -30.77
N GLY A 254 -1.12 28.38 -30.49
CA GLY A 254 -2.23 28.62 -31.41
C GLY A 254 -3.24 29.55 -30.75
#